data_AF-A0A954RMW6-F1
#
_entry.id   AF-A0A954RMW6-F1
#
_cell.length_a   1.000
_cell.length_b   1.000
_cell.length_c   1.000
_cell.angle_alpha   90.00
_cell.angle_beta   90.00
_cell.angle_gamma   90.00
#
_symmetry.space_group_name_H-M   'P 1'
#
loop_
_entity.id
_entity.type
_entity.pdbx_description
1 polymer ?
#
loop_
_entity_poly.entity_id
_entity_poly.type
_entity_poly.pdbx_seq_one_letter_code
_entity_poly.pdbx_strand_id
1 'polypeptide(L)'
;MTSVLSAGDVRMLMGQRFGVRHLAPVAVRLLDVDPLLDATFYPGDLLTVVLRADANHYRGFPELRDQLVSIASRAQQSILGLGEVAGALNDLIAILPNYEQ
;
A
#
# COMPACT_ATOMS: atom_id res chain seq x y z
N MET A 1 18.03 24.23 0.11
CA MET A 1 16.78 23.63 -0.43
C MET A 1 16.81 22.16 -0.07
N THR A 2 16.07 21.73 0.96
CA THR A 2 15.92 20.30 1.25
C THR A 2 15.00 19.71 0.19
N SER A 3 15.54 18.95 -0.76
CA SER A 3 14.74 18.22 -1.74
C SER A 3 13.80 17.28 -0.99
N VAL A 4 12.50 17.52 -1.04
CA VAL A 4 11.48 16.62 -0.49
C VAL A 4 11.33 15.48 -1.49
N LEU A 5 11.58 14.24 -1.06
CA LEU A 5 11.36 13.06 -1.89
C LEU A 5 9.86 12.86 -2.12
N SER A 6 9.47 12.60 -3.37
CA SER A 6 8.10 12.19 -3.69
C SER A 6 7.84 10.75 -3.23
N ALA A 7 6.58 10.33 -3.18
CA ALA A 7 6.23 8.93 -2.91
C ALA A 7 6.86 7.99 -3.95
N GLY A 8 6.90 8.40 -5.22
CA GLY A 8 7.56 7.67 -6.29
C GLY A 8 9.06 7.53 -6.09
N ASP A 9 9.75 8.59 -5.64
CA ASP A 9 11.18 8.52 -5.33
C ASP A 9 11.45 7.55 -4.17
N VAL A 10 10.65 7.62 -3.10
CA VAL A 10 10.74 6.69 -1.96
C VAL A 10 10.51 5.25 -2.42
N ARG A 11 9.48 5.02 -3.24
CA ARG A 11 9.16 3.70 -3.82
C ARG A 11 10.32 3.16 -4.67
N MET A 12 10.88 3.99 -5.54
CA MET A 12 12.02 3.61 -6.39
C MET A 12 13.26 3.25 -5.55
N LEU A 13 13.66 4.11 -4.62
CA LEU A 13 14.87 3.91 -3.81
C LEU A 13 14.73 2.71 -2.87
N MET A 14 13.55 2.51 -2.26
CA MET A 14 13.25 1.32 -1.45
C MET A 14 13.30 0.04 -2.28
N GLY A 15 12.74 0.07 -3.50
CA GLY A 15 12.81 -1.07 -4.42
C GLY A 15 14.24 -1.45 -4.82
N GLN A 16 15.13 -0.46 -4.92
CA GLN A 16 16.57 -0.65 -5.15
C GLN A 16 17.35 -1.01 -3.88
N ARG A 17 16.69 -1.11 -2.72
CA ARG A 17 17.30 -1.33 -1.40
C ARG A 17 18.31 -0.24 -1.00
N PHE A 18 18.17 0.97 -1.54
CA PHE A 18 19.04 2.09 -1.21
C PHE A 18 18.50 2.84 0.01
N GLY A 19 19.34 3.07 1.02
CA GLY A 19 18.97 3.91 2.16
C GLY A 19 17.79 3.40 3.00
N VAL A 20 17.49 2.08 2.99
CA VAL A 20 16.30 1.48 3.62
C VAL A 20 16.11 1.93 5.07
N ARG A 21 17.18 2.01 5.86
CA ARG A 21 17.12 2.47 7.26
C ARG A 21 16.53 3.88 7.40
N HIS A 22 16.80 4.77 6.46
CA HIS A 22 16.34 6.16 6.49
C HIS A 22 14.99 6.33 5.78
N LEU A 23 14.73 5.53 4.75
CA LEU A 23 13.51 5.61 3.96
C LEU A 23 12.34 4.84 4.57
N ALA A 24 12.58 3.77 5.33
CA ALA A 24 11.51 3.00 5.97
C ALA A 24 10.59 3.86 6.86
N PRO A 25 11.10 4.72 7.77
CA PRO A 25 10.24 5.64 8.52
C PRO A 25 9.43 6.61 7.65
N VAL A 26 10.01 7.04 6.52
CA VAL A 26 9.32 7.95 5.58
C VAL A 26 8.18 7.22 4.88
N ALA A 27 8.47 6.02 4.37
CA ALA A 27 7.50 5.18 3.68
C ALA A 27 6.34 4.79 4.62
N VAL A 28 6.63 4.41 5.87
CA VAL A 28 5.59 4.09 6.85
C VAL A 28 4.67 5.29 7.14
N ARG A 29 5.21 6.52 7.25
CA ARG A 29 4.35 7.70 7.41
C ARG A 29 3.45 7.95 6.22
N LEU A 30 3.93 7.74 5.00
CA LEU A 30 3.12 7.86 3.78
C LEU A 30 2.00 6.82 3.77
N LEU A 31 2.35 5.58 4.11
CA LEU A 31 1.43 4.42 4.09
C LEU A 31 0.44 4.41 5.26
N ASP A 32 0.75 5.08 6.37
CA ASP A 32 -0.20 5.22 7.48
C ASP A 32 -1.39 6.12 7.12
N VAL A 33 -1.13 7.15 6.30
CA VAL A 33 -2.17 8.01 5.71
C VAL A 33 -3.01 7.21 4.72
N ASP A 34 -2.36 6.58 3.73
CA ASP A 34 -3.04 5.75 2.72
C ASP A 34 -2.24 4.45 2.43
N PRO A 35 -2.71 3.29 2.93
CA PRO A 35 -2.07 2.01 2.68
C PRO A 35 -2.05 1.59 1.19
N LEU A 36 -2.99 2.11 0.39
CA LEU A 36 -3.12 1.82 -1.03
C LEU A 36 -2.69 2.99 -1.91
N LEU A 37 -1.83 3.89 -1.38
CA LEU A 37 -1.25 4.99 -2.14
C LEU A 37 -0.70 4.51 -3.49
N ASP A 38 -1.11 5.17 -4.57
CA ASP A 38 -0.52 5.01 -5.90
C ASP A 38 0.72 5.91 -6.00
N ALA A 39 1.91 5.33 -5.84
CA ALA A 39 3.14 6.09 -5.86
C ALA A 39 3.68 6.27 -7.29
N THR A 40 3.45 5.32 -8.20
CA THR A 40 3.98 5.37 -9.56
C THR A 40 3.22 4.48 -10.55
N PHE A 41 2.89 3.24 -10.16
CA PHE A 41 2.40 2.23 -11.12
C PHE A 41 0.97 1.75 -10.84
N TYR A 42 0.61 1.58 -9.57
CA TYR A 42 -0.69 1.06 -9.16
C TYR A 42 -0.95 1.35 -7.68
N PRO A 43 -2.22 1.35 -7.23
CA PRO A 43 -2.56 1.48 -5.81
C PRO A 43 -1.86 0.42 -4.94
N GLY A 44 -1.11 0.85 -3.92
CA GLY A 44 -0.38 -0.01 -2.99
C GLY A 44 1.00 -0.48 -3.48
N ASP A 45 1.51 0.12 -4.56
CA ASP A 45 2.81 -0.24 -5.12
C ASP A 45 3.99 0.14 -4.19
N LEU A 46 3.86 1.23 -3.42
CA LEU A 46 4.78 1.57 -2.33
C LEU A 46 4.74 0.53 -1.20
N LEU A 47 3.53 0.14 -0.75
CA LEU A 47 3.38 -0.87 0.30
C LEU A 47 4.06 -2.19 -0.12
N THR A 48 3.89 -2.56 -1.38
CA THR A 48 4.50 -3.77 -1.96
C THR A 48 6.02 -3.76 -1.84
N VAL A 49 6.69 -2.66 -2.21
CA VAL A 49 8.16 -2.59 -2.10
C VAL A 49 8.63 -2.52 -0.66
N VAL A 50 7.88 -1.88 0.24
CA VAL A 50 8.21 -1.75 1.65
C VAL A 50 8.09 -3.09 2.38
N LEU A 51 7.04 -3.87 2.12
CA LEU A 51 6.84 -5.22 2.68
C LEU A 51 7.87 -6.23 2.13
N ARG A 52 8.33 -6.03 0.89
CA ARG A 52 9.37 -6.88 0.25
C ARG A 52 10.80 -6.45 0.58
N ALA A 53 10.99 -5.28 1.20
CA ALA A 53 12.28 -4.90 1.72
C ALA A 53 12.69 -5.92 2.80
N ASP A 54 13.86 -6.54 2.61
CA ASP A 54 14.36 -7.70 3.37
C ASP A 54 13.95 -7.71 4.86
N ALA A 55 13.35 -8.80 5.33
CA ALA A 55 12.92 -8.97 6.72
C ALA A 55 14.04 -8.71 7.74
N ASN A 56 15.31 -8.91 7.37
CA ASN A 56 16.46 -8.60 8.21
C ASN A 56 16.60 -7.10 8.50
N HIS A 57 16.18 -6.21 7.58
CA HIS A 57 16.23 -4.75 7.81
C HIS A 57 15.31 -4.32 8.94
N TYR A 58 14.15 -4.96 9.09
CA TYR A 58 13.18 -4.58 10.11
C TYR A 58 13.41 -5.29 11.46
N ARG A 59 14.34 -6.26 11.56
CA ARG A 59 14.64 -6.94 12.84
C ARG A 59 15.05 -5.97 13.95
N GLY A 60 15.78 -4.90 13.59
CA GLY A 60 16.21 -3.86 14.53
C GLY A 60 15.17 -2.78 14.86
N PHE A 61 13.95 -2.85 14.29
CA PHE A 61 12.93 -1.81 14.43
C PHE A 61 11.54 -2.42 14.72
N PRO A 62 11.30 -2.95 15.92
CA PRO A 62 10.03 -3.59 16.27
C PRO A 62 8.81 -2.69 16.04
N GLU A 63 8.90 -1.42 16.39
CA GLU A 63 7.80 -0.47 16.27
C GLU A 63 7.40 -0.24 14.81
N LEU A 64 8.39 -0.16 13.90
CA LEU A 64 8.13 -0.06 12.46
C LEU A 64 7.48 -1.32 11.91
N ARG A 65 7.80 -2.50 12.44
CA ARG A 65 7.15 -3.74 12.03
C ARG A 65 5.69 -3.75 12.43
N ASP A 66 5.38 -3.37 13.67
CA ASP A 66 4.01 -3.37 14.17
C ASP A 66 3.14 -2.37 13.39
N GLN A 67 3.69 -1.21 13.05
CA GLN A 67 3.05 -0.24 12.16
C GLN A 67 2.79 -0.85 10.76
N LEU A 68 3.79 -1.52 10.16
CA LEU A 68 3.61 -2.16 8.86
C LEU A 68 2.57 -3.27 8.87
N VAL A 69 2.47 -4.04 9.95
CA VAL A 69 1.43 -5.07 10.11
C VAL A 69 0.05 -4.43 10.18
N SER A 70 -0.10 -3.34 10.94
CA SER A 70 -1.36 -2.58 11.03
C SER A 70 -1.77 -2.02 9.65
N ILE A 71 -0.83 -1.38 8.95
CA ILE A 71 -1.04 -0.84 7.60
C ILE A 71 -1.44 -1.94 6.62
N ALA A 72 -0.72 -3.06 6.61
CA ALA A 72 -1.02 -4.19 5.72
C ALA A 72 -2.42 -4.78 6.00
N SER A 73 -2.80 -4.85 7.28
CA SER A 73 -4.14 -5.32 7.68
C SER A 73 -5.23 -4.37 7.20
N ARG A 74 -5.04 -3.06 7.32
CA ARG A 74 -5.96 -2.04 6.79
C ARG A 74 -6.09 -2.11 5.27
N ALA A 75 -4.98 -2.28 4.55
CA ALA A 75 -4.98 -2.46 3.11
C ALA A 75 -5.78 -3.70 2.71
N GLN A 76 -5.54 -4.83 3.39
CA GLN A 76 -6.26 -6.09 3.14
C GLN A 76 -7.78 -5.94 3.36
N GLN A 77 -8.20 -5.31 4.46
CA GLN A 77 -9.62 -5.07 4.75
C GLN A 77 -10.27 -4.20 3.67
N SER A 78 -9.56 -3.17 3.19
CA SER A 78 -10.06 -2.30 2.13
C SER A 78 -10.26 -3.07 0.81
N ILE A 79 -9.31 -3.94 0.46
CA ILE A 79 -9.41 -4.79 -0.74
C ILE A 79 -10.58 -5.77 -0.63
N LEU A 80 -10.74 -6.43 0.52
CA LEU A 80 -11.86 -7.34 0.77
C LEU A 80 -13.21 -6.63 0.66
N GLY A 81 -13.34 -5.45 1.29
CA GLY A 81 -14.57 -4.65 1.22
C GLY A 81 -14.91 -4.20 -0.21
N LEU A 82 -13.92 -3.84 -1.02
CA LEU A 82 -14.15 -3.56 -2.44
C LEU A 82 -14.66 -4.79 -3.21
N GLY A 83 -14.16 -5.98 -2.89
CA GLY A 83 -14.64 -7.24 -3.45
C GLY A 83 -16.10 -7.53 -3.06
N GLU A 84 -16.47 -7.28 -1.81
CA GLU A 84 -17.85 -7.43 -1.33
C GLU A 84 -18.80 -6.46 -2.05
N VAL A 85 -18.41 -5.20 -2.20
CA VAL A 85 -19.17 -4.20 -2.96
C VAL A 85 -19.31 -4.61 -4.42
N ALA A 86 -18.25 -5.10 -5.05
CA ALA A 86 -18.30 -5.58 -6.43
C ALA A 86 -19.26 -6.78 -6.59
N GLY A 87 -19.27 -7.70 -5.62
CA GLY A 87 -20.23 -8.81 -5.57
C GLY A 87 -21.67 -8.30 -5.48
N ALA A 88 -21.95 -7.43 -4.50
CA ALA A 88 -23.27 -6.84 -4.32
C ALA A 88 -23.74 -6.05 -5.56
N LEU A 89 -22.84 -5.36 -6.24
CA LEU A 89 -23.12 -4.66 -7.49
C LEU A 89 -23.51 -5.64 -8.61
N ASN A 90 -22.79 -6.75 -8.75
CA ASN A 90 -23.12 -7.77 -9.74
C ASN A 90 -24.50 -8.40 -9.48
N ASP A 91 -24.80 -8.68 -8.21
CA ASP A 91 -26.11 -9.20 -7.79
C ASP A 91 -27.23 -8.20 -8.13
N LEU A 92 -27.00 -6.90 -7.90
CA LEU A 92 -27.94 -5.85 -8.27
C LEU A 92 -28.14 -5.77 -9.79
N ILE A 93 -27.07 -5.82 -10.58
CA ILE A 93 -27.15 -5.78 -12.04
C ILE A 93 -27.96 -6.97 -12.58
N ALA A 94 -27.77 -8.16 -12.00
CA ALA A 94 -28.45 -9.38 -12.44
C ALA A 94 -29.99 -9.33 -12.28
N ILE A 95 -30.51 -8.51 -11.36
CA ILE A 95 -31.95 -8.37 -11.12
C ILE A 95 -32.60 -7.20 -11.88
N LEU A 96 -31.81 -6.35 -12.55
CA LEU A 96 -32.34 -5.27 -13.37
C LEU A 96 -32.85 -5.84 -14.71
N PRO A 97 -34.14 -5.62 -15.08
CA PRO A 97 -34.67 -6.13 -16.34
C PRO A 97 -33.97 -5.44 -17.53
N ASN A 98 -33.25 -6.25 -18.31
CA ASN A 98 -32.54 -5.89 -19.56
C ASN A 98 -31.60 -4.67 -19.45
N TYR A 99 -30.39 -4.88 -18.94
CA TYR A 99 -29.24 -4.01 -19.26
C TYR A 99 -28.46 -4.60 -20.45
N GLU A 100 -29.16 -4.99 -21.52
CA GLU A 100 -28.53 -5.20 -22.82
C GLU A 100 -28.66 -3.91 -23.62
N GLN A 101 -27.51 -3.30 -23.97
CA GLN A 101 -27.38 -2.52 -25.20
C GLN A 101 -26.75 -3.41 -26.26
#